data_AF-A0A101E1V6-F1
#
_entry.id   AF-A0A101E1V6-F1
#
_cell.length_a   1.000
_cell.length_b   1.000
_cell.length_c   1.000
_cell.angle_alpha   90.00
_cell.angle_beta   90.00
_cell.angle_gamma   90.00
#
_symmetry.space_group_name_H-M   'P 1'
#
loop_
_entity.id
_entity.type
_entity.pdbx_description
1 polymer ?
#
loop_
_entity_poly.entity_id
_entity_poly.type
_entity_poly.pdbx_seq_one_letter_code
_entity_poly.pdbx_strand_id
1 'polypeptide(L)' 'MGKKRKNGQKYLAGYVDFGVLGRKEAYLFRNEKREKKSQPAFRLMIKEGDSWKEVGVFWVRERKEQEEPEEEVIDFTGDG' A
#
# COMPACT_ATOMS: atom_id res chain seq x y z
N MET A 1 19.21 7.52 -30.37
CA MET A 1 18.25 6.86 -29.44
C MET A 1 18.37 7.47 -28.06
N GLY A 2 17.50 8.44 -27.74
CA GLY A 2 17.53 9.14 -26.45
C GLY A 2 17.07 8.24 -25.31
N LYS A 3 17.91 8.04 -24.29
CA LYS A 3 17.52 7.43 -23.02
C LYS A 3 16.41 8.30 -22.41
N LYS A 4 15.15 7.85 -22.49
CA LYS A 4 14.03 8.38 -21.69
C LYS A 4 14.50 8.37 -20.24
N ARG A 5 14.75 9.55 -19.66
CA ARG A 5 14.97 9.70 -18.22
C ARG A 5 13.76 9.07 -17.54
N LYS A 6 13.96 7.98 -16.79
CA LYS A 6 12.89 7.38 -15.98
C LYS A 6 12.28 8.52 -15.16
N ASN A 7 11.01 8.82 -15.41
CA ASN A 7 10.21 9.72 -14.58
C ASN A 7 10.54 9.42 -13.11
N GLY A 8 10.84 10.45 -12.32
CA GLY A 8 11.22 10.30 -10.92
C GLY A 8 10.29 9.31 -10.21
N GLN A 9 10.88 8.32 -9.54
CA GLN A 9 10.13 7.26 -8.89
C GLN A 9 9.17 7.90 -7.89
N LYS A 10 7.87 7.65 -8.05
CA LYS A 10 6.86 8.16 -7.12
C LYS A 10 6.96 7.36 -5.81
N TYR A 11 7.00 8.07 -4.70
CA TYR A 11 7.03 7.51 -3.35
C TYR A 11 6.06 8.29 -2.45
N LEU A 12 5.62 7.64 -1.37
CA LEU A 12 4.97 8.34 -0.27
C LEU A 12 6.03 8.71 0.77
N ALA A 13 5.92 9.90 1.35
CA ALA A 13 6.77 10.35 2.43
C ALA A 13 5.90 10.87 3.58
N GLY A 14 6.34 10.65 4.80
CA GLY A 14 5.64 11.10 5.99
C GLY A 14 6.39 10.72 7.26
N TYR A 15 5.82 11.09 8.40
CA TYR A 15 6.38 10.70 9.69
C TYR A 15 5.67 9.48 10.24
N VAL A 16 6.43 8.47 10.65
CA VAL A 16 5.92 7.27 11.29
C VAL A 16 6.49 7.20 12.71
N ASP A 17 5.64 6.90 13.67
CA ASP A 17 6.06 6.58 15.02
C ASP A 17 6.43 5.10 15.11
N PHE A 18 7.70 4.82 15.36
CA PHE A 18 8.24 3.46 15.50
C PHE A 18 8.27 3.00 16.98
N GLY A 19 7.50 3.66 17.85
CA GLY A 19 7.41 3.34 19.27
C GLY A 19 8.71 3.68 20.00
N VAL A 20 9.41 2.65 20.51
CA VAL A 20 10.68 2.83 21.25
C VAL A 20 11.79 3.51 20.44
N LEU A 21 11.69 3.50 19.11
CA LEU A 21 12.63 4.18 18.21
C LEU A 21 12.23 5.62 17.87
N GLY A 22 11.08 6.06 18.39
CA GLY A 22 10.53 7.40 18.20
C GLY A 22 9.98 7.66 16.80
N ARG A 23 9.62 8.92 16.58
CA ARG A 23 9.06 9.41 15.32
C ARG A 23 10.18 9.69 14.32
N LYS A 24 10.10 9.07 13.14
CA LYS A 24 11.08 9.25 12.05
C LYS A 24 10.38 9.60 10.76
N GLU A 25 11.07 10.37 9.91
CA GLU A 25 10.66 10.55 8.52
C GLU A 25 10.91 9.25 7.75
N ALA A 26 9.87 8.73 7.11
CA ALA A 26 9.87 7.47 6.41
C ALA A 26 9.34 7.63 4.99
N TYR A 27 9.85 6.80 4.09
CA TYR A 27 9.61 6.86 2.66
C TYR A 27 9.17 5.48 2.17
N LEU A 28 7.98 5.39 1.58
CA LEU A 28 7.41 4.15 1.09
C LEU A 28 7.51 4.11 -0.44
N PHE A 29 8.29 3.15 -0.95
CA PHE A 29 8.53 2.96 -2.36
C PHE A 29 7.78 1.74 -2.88
N ARG A 30 7.20 1.85 -4.08
CA ARG A 30 6.65 0.68 -4.78
C ARG A 30 7.78 -0.29 -5.12
N ASN A 31 7.58 -1.58 -4.84
CA ASN A 31 8.53 -2.62 -5.22
C ASN A 31 8.46 -2.87 -6.73
N GLU A 32 9.31 -2.19 -7.51
CA GLU A 32 9.35 -2.31 -8.97
C GLU A 32 9.71 -3.72 -9.46
N LYS A 33 10.41 -4.50 -8.64
CA LYS A 33 10.84 -5.87 -8.95
C LYS A 33 9.83 -6.93 -8.48
N ARG A 34 8.59 -6.53 -8.20
CA ARG A 34 7.54 -7.46 -7.79
C ARG A 34 7.04 -8.24 -9.01
N GLU A 35 7.31 -9.54 -9.03
CA GLU A 35 6.88 -10.48 -10.06
C GLU A 35 5.76 -11.41 -9.55
N LYS A 36 5.76 -11.71 -8.24
CA LYS A 36 4.82 -12.66 -7.62
C LYS A 36 3.97 -11.99 -6.54
N LYS A 37 2.73 -12.47 -6.33
CA LYS A 37 1.85 -11.96 -5.27
C LYS A 37 2.44 -12.15 -3.85
N SER A 38 3.25 -13.18 -3.65
CA SER A 38 3.97 -13.46 -2.39
C SER A 38 5.05 -12.43 -2.06
N GLN A 39 5.53 -11.66 -3.03
CA GLN A 39 6.50 -10.59 -2.80
C GLN A 39 5.79 -9.31 -2.32
N PRO A 40 6.46 -8.49 -1.49
CA PRO A 40 5.88 -7.27 -0.97
C PRO A 40 5.56 -6.28 -2.09
N ALA A 41 4.48 -5.53 -1.91
CA ALA A 41 4.05 -4.47 -2.82
C ALA A 41 4.87 -3.20 -2.63
N PHE A 42 5.28 -2.91 -1.39
CA PHE A 42 6.03 -1.71 -1.05
C PHE A 42 7.16 -2.00 -0.05
N ARG A 43 8.19 -1.16 -0.07
CA ARG A 43 9.34 -1.15 0.84
C ARG A 43 9.39 0.19 1.58
N LEU A 44 9.55 0.13 2.89
CA LEU A 44 9.65 1.30 3.76
C LEU A 44 11.09 1.55 4.13
N MET A 45 11.53 2.76 3.84
CA MET A 45 12.89 3.23 4.05
C MET A 45 12.90 4.40 5.02
N ILE A 46 13.94 4.51 5.82
CA ILE A 46 14.26 5.72 6.61
C ILE A 46 15.66 6.21 6.22
N LYS A 47 15.91 7.49 6.46
CA LYS A 47 17.25 8.08 6.32
C LYS A 47 17.86 8.27 7.71
N GLU A 48 19.02 7.66 7.94
CA GLU A 48 19.80 7.80 9.16
C GLU A 48 21.17 8.40 8.79
N GLY A 49 21.38 9.68 9.10
CA GLY A 49 22.53 10.45 8.61
C GLY A 49 22.54 10.50 7.08
N ASP A 50 23.63 10.03 6.48
CA ASP A 50 23.79 9.94 5.02
C ASP A 50 23.35 8.59 4.42
N SER A 51 22.88 7.66 5.27
CA SER A 51 22.55 6.30 4.85
C SER A 51 21.04 6.07 4.75
N TRP A 52 20.64 5.31 3.73
CA TRP A 52 19.29 4.78 3.59
C TRP A 52 19.19 3.40 4.22
N LYS A 53 18.12 3.15 4.99
CA LYS A 53 17.89 1.87 5.67
C LYS A 53 16.49 1.38 5.41
N GLU A 54 16.36 0.13 4.95
CA GLU A 54 15.06 -0.55 4.88
C GLU A 54 14.64 -1.01 6.27
N VAL A 55 13.43 -0.65 6.69
CA VAL A 55 12.90 -0.95 8.03
C VAL A 55 11.58 -1.70 8.00
N GLY A 56 10.99 -1.90 6.81
CA GLY A 56 9.75 -2.65 6.70
C GLY A 56 9.33 -2.89 5.26
N VAL A 57 8.36 -3.79 5.11
CA VAL A 57 7.77 -4.18 3.83
C VAL A 57 6.27 -4.38 3.99
N PHE A 58 5.52 -4.04 2.95
CA PHE A 58 4.05 -4.04 2.98
C PHE A 58 3.49 -4.91 1.87
N TRP A 59 2.50 -5.73 2.21
CA TRP A 59 1.67 -6.46 1.26
C TRP A 59 0.31 -5.79 1.20
N VAL A 60 -0.19 -5.58 -0.01
CA VAL A 60 -1.59 -5.18 -0.21
C VAL A 60 -2.39 -6.46 -0.43
N ARG A 61 -3.33 -6.72 0.48
CA ARG A 61 -4.35 -7.76 0.30
C ARG A 61 -5.45 -7.17 -0.57
N GLU A 62 -5.76 -7.81 -1.68
CA GLU A 62 -6.99 -7.53 -2.42
C GLU A 62 -8.14 -8.00 -1.50
N ARG A 63 -8.94 -7.08 -0.96
CA ARG A 63 -10.26 -7.47 -0.45
C ARG A 63 -11.04 -7.96 -1.67
N LYS A 64 -11.55 -9.18 -1.63
CA LYS A 64 -12.69 -9.51 -2.49
C LYS A 64 -13.78 -8.53 -2.07
N GLU A 65 -14.23 -7.68 -2.99
CA GLU A 65 -15.46 -6.92 -2.78
C GLU A 65 -16.49 -7.92 -2.27
N GLN A 66 -17.05 -7.64 -1.08
CA GLN A 66 -18.22 -8.38 -0.64
C GLN A 66 -19.27 -8.10 -1.70
N GLU A 67 -19.74 -9.14 -2.38
CA GLU A 67 -20.93 -9.07 -3.22
C GLU A 67 -22.00 -8.34 -2.39
N GLU A 68 -22.55 -7.26 -2.93
CA GLU A 68 -23.62 -6.51 -2.29
C GLU A 68 -24.71 -7.51 -1.88
N PRO A 69 -25.22 -7.48 -0.64
CA PRO A 69 -26.29 -8.38 -0.26
C PRO A 69 -27.46 -8.13 -1.20
N GLU A 70 -27.89 -9.18 -1.92
CA GLU A 70 -29.11 -9.15 -2.72
C GLU A 70 -30.23 -8.62 -1.81
N GLU A 71 -30.78 -7.45 -2.15
CA GLU A 71 -31.95 -6.93 -1.45
C GLU A 71 -33.07 -7.99 -1.58
N GLU A 72 -33.37 -8.70 -0.50
CA GLU A 72 -34.60 -9.47 -0.41
C GLU A 72 -35.76 -8.48 -0.54
N VAL A 73 -36.33 -8.42 -1.75
CA VAL A 73 -37.58 -7.71 -2.01
C VAL A 73 -38.66 -8.45 -1.23
N ILE A 74 -38.97 -7.97 -0.04
CA ILE A 74 -40.12 -8.44 0.74
C ILE A 74 -41.37 -7.89 0.04
N ASP A 75 -42.08 -8.77 -0.67
CA ASP A 75 -43.38 -8.47 -1.27
C ASP A 75 -44.44 -8.34 -0.16
N PHE A 76 -45.01 -7.14 -0.02
CA PHE A 76 -46.07 -6.82 0.94
C PHE A 76 -47.46 -6.81 0.29
N THR A 77 -47.70 -7.55 -0.79
CA THR A 77 -49.06 -7.77 -1.28
C THR A 77 -49.78 -8.86 -0.48
N GLY A 78 -50.08 -8.55 0.77
CA GLY A 78 -51.02 -9.29 1.61
C GLY A 78 -52.46 -8.81 1.35
N ASP A 79 -53.35 -9.78 1.13
CA ASP A 79 -54.77 -9.67 0.80
C ASP A 79 -55.55 -8.60 1.61
N GLY A 80 -56.37 -7.83 0.88
CA GLY A 80 -57.40 -6.93 1.43
C GLY A 80 -58.79 -7.54 1.46
#